data_AF-A0A5C3E9K0-F1
#
_entry.id   AF-A0A5C3E9K0-F1
#
_cell.length_a   1.000
_cell.length_b   1.000
_cell.length_c   1.000
_cell.angle_alpha   90.00
_cell.angle_beta   90.00
_cell.angle_gamma   90.00
#
_symmetry.space_group_name_H-M   'P 1'
#
loop_
_entity.id
_entity.type
_entity.pdbx_description
1 polymer ?
#
loop_
_entity_poly.entity_id
_entity_poly.type
_entity_poly.pdbx_seq_one_letter_code
_entity_poly.pdbx_strand_id
1 'polypeptide(L)'
;MKRTLAAEPTSTRAKKARDESDDDDEPVLPTKAPASPKKASTSSKPALKLASIFQPRTAASTSSSANGASSSKSLKWLDPIGPDKSCLHGVYGDPTPSSKVAFFDLDGTIVRPKGGKTFPSKTDEYDFDFLFPTPPAGTLSVINRIRQQHLEHGFAIVVITNQKQTAYSAKSGLSTWKKKMAHIAAALDVPLRVFASLADDTYRKPRLGMWEEFVGKWNGGIEVDSGESFFVGDAAGRKKYRDHQDTDLKWALNAGLGFYTPEEYFLGKGKEYEIPSRPWSPSALVAPSPSLKGLVAEPEDDMITVDLSTLDQTSSNLILGNPNFGKPEIVLFVGAPASGKTHLYHRLFAPANYVHVNQDTLRTREKCLGVVSDTISCSTSCVVDNTNRDRATRKLYIDLARNLDVSIRCIYFDVPKSVCVHNNHFRAHFGPTNKNEIKRPLLPFKAIQSWFNDTQVPQRKEGFSAEVVRVVWGWDGDQVVKERYQMYYH
;
A
#
# COMPACT_ATOMS: atom_id res chain seq x y z
N MET A 1 -47.25 10.71 -64.84
CA MET A 1 -48.46 10.24 -64.13
C MET A 1 -48.35 10.68 -62.67
N LYS A 2 -49.36 11.46 -62.21
CA LYS A 2 -49.85 11.71 -60.83
C LYS A 2 -49.10 10.94 -59.72
N ARG A 3 -48.59 11.49 -58.61
CA ARG A 3 -48.96 12.62 -57.72
C ARG A 3 -47.71 12.91 -56.82
N THR A 4 -47.20 14.15 -56.70
CA THR A 4 -47.57 15.22 -55.74
C THR A 4 -46.65 15.22 -54.49
N LEU A 5 -45.62 16.10 -54.46
CA LEU A 5 -45.44 17.35 -53.66
C LEU A 5 -45.12 17.10 -52.15
N ALA A 6 -44.29 17.85 -51.43
CA ALA A 6 -43.30 18.91 -51.66
C ALA A 6 -42.64 19.27 -50.29
N ALA A 7 -41.32 19.46 -50.30
CA ALA A 7 -40.57 20.63 -49.79
C ALA A 7 -40.69 21.09 -48.30
N GLU A 8 -39.61 20.84 -47.53
CA GLU A 8 -38.59 21.79 -47.00
C GLU A 8 -38.93 23.26 -46.60
N PRO A 9 -38.06 24.04 -45.89
CA PRO A 9 -37.01 23.72 -44.89
C PRO A 9 -36.89 24.76 -43.72
N THR A 10 -35.90 24.56 -42.81
CA THR A 10 -34.90 25.55 -42.27
C THR A 10 -34.65 25.60 -40.74
N SER A 11 -33.34 25.42 -40.40
CA SER A 11 -32.50 26.13 -39.38
C SER A 11 -32.88 26.04 -37.87
N THR A 12 -32.00 26.01 -36.85
CA THR A 12 -30.56 26.31 -36.67
C THR A 12 -30.07 25.73 -35.32
N ARG A 13 -28.80 25.30 -35.30
CA ARG A 13 -27.73 25.41 -34.27
C ARG A 13 -28.00 25.27 -32.74
N ALA A 14 -27.14 24.43 -32.15
CA ALA A 14 -26.47 24.51 -30.83
C ALA A 14 -26.91 23.51 -29.74
N LYS A 15 -25.99 22.61 -29.35
CA LYS A 15 -25.80 22.22 -27.94
C LYS A 15 -24.36 21.78 -27.66
N LYS A 16 -23.88 22.29 -26.54
CA LYS A 16 -22.54 22.29 -25.96
C LYS A 16 -22.46 21.10 -25.00
N ALA A 17 -21.46 20.24 -25.13
CA ALA A 17 -21.22 19.15 -24.18
C ALA A 17 -20.52 19.67 -22.92
N ARG A 18 -21.09 19.36 -21.75
CA ARG A 18 -20.48 19.42 -20.40
C ARG A 18 -20.31 17.94 -19.98
N ASP A 19 -19.09 17.49 -19.71
CA ASP A 19 -18.47 17.46 -18.38
C ASP A 19 -19.10 16.34 -17.53
N GLU A 20 -18.50 15.14 -17.60
CA GLU A 20 -18.87 13.97 -16.78
C GLU A 20 -17.75 13.74 -15.76
N SER A 21 -18.11 14.05 -14.52
CA SER A 21 -17.40 13.78 -13.28
C SER A 21 -17.63 12.35 -12.80
N ASP A 22 -16.58 11.79 -12.20
CA ASP A 22 -16.54 10.80 -11.12
C ASP A 22 -17.87 10.22 -10.63
N ASP A 23 -18.04 8.90 -10.80
CA ASP A 23 -18.89 8.09 -9.94
C ASP A 23 -18.18 6.76 -9.62
N ASP A 24 -17.85 6.60 -8.34
CA ASP A 24 -17.37 5.37 -7.71
C ASP A 24 -18.57 4.43 -7.48
N ASP A 25 -18.56 3.26 -8.12
CA ASP A 25 -19.57 2.21 -7.97
C ASP A 25 -19.51 1.54 -6.57
N GLU A 26 -20.54 1.77 -5.77
CA GLU A 26 -20.95 0.92 -4.64
C GLU A 26 -21.51 -0.42 -5.14
N PRO A 27 -21.21 -1.57 -4.49
CA PRO A 27 -21.88 -2.82 -4.81
C PRO A 27 -23.30 -2.88 -4.21
N VAL A 28 -24.27 -2.99 -5.12
CA VAL A 28 -25.71 -3.23 -4.90
C VAL A 28 -25.98 -4.53 -4.13
N LEU A 29 -26.82 -4.45 -3.09
CA LEU A 29 -27.41 -5.59 -2.38
C LEU A 29 -28.90 -5.79 -2.78
N PRO A 30 -29.42 -7.03 -2.80
CA PRO A 30 -30.78 -7.35 -3.24
C PRO A 30 -31.88 -7.04 -2.19
N THR A 31 -33.10 -6.87 -2.71
CA THR A 31 -34.27 -6.20 -2.13
C THR A 31 -35.31 -7.12 -1.42
N LYS A 32 -35.83 -6.61 -0.28
CA LYS A 32 -37.21 -6.68 0.34
C LYS A 32 -37.86 -8.05 0.66
N ALA A 33 -38.67 -8.20 1.74
CA ALA A 33 -39.98 -7.55 1.99
C ALA A 33 -40.43 -7.59 3.50
N PRO A 34 -41.67 -7.19 3.90
CA PRO A 34 -41.95 -5.88 4.51
C PRO A 34 -42.65 -5.93 5.90
N ALA A 35 -42.63 -4.81 6.66
CA ALA A 35 -43.59 -4.56 7.74
C ALA A 35 -43.98 -3.08 7.84
N SER A 36 -45.28 -2.87 8.06
CA SER A 36 -46.08 -1.64 7.94
C SER A 36 -46.06 -0.73 9.21
N PRO A 37 -46.64 0.49 9.15
CA PRO A 37 -46.16 1.66 9.87
C PRO A 37 -46.92 1.96 11.17
N LYS A 38 -46.30 2.74 12.08
CA LYS A 38 -47.02 3.53 13.09
C LYS A 38 -46.54 4.99 13.13
N LYS A 39 -47.56 5.86 13.20
CA LYS A 39 -47.56 7.31 13.03
C LYS A 39 -46.92 8.04 14.22
N ALA A 40 -46.32 9.18 13.90
CA ALA A 40 -46.00 10.26 14.82
C ALA A 40 -47.25 11.10 15.15
N SER A 41 -47.26 11.68 16.35
CA SER A 41 -48.05 12.88 16.66
C SER A 41 -47.25 13.81 17.56
N THR A 42 -47.55 15.09 17.39
CA THR A 42 -46.76 16.31 17.56
C THR A 42 -46.96 17.05 18.90
N SER A 43 -46.15 18.11 19.08
CA SER A 43 -46.34 19.33 19.91
C SER A 43 -45.81 19.31 21.37
N SER A 44 -45.45 20.42 22.01
CA SER A 44 -44.52 21.53 21.70
C SER A 44 -44.37 22.42 22.95
N LYS A 45 -43.10 22.74 23.33
CA LYS A 45 -42.59 23.94 24.07
C LYS A 45 -42.99 24.15 25.57
N PRO A 46 -42.37 25.10 26.32
CA PRO A 46 -40.95 25.17 26.72
C PRO A 46 -40.74 25.58 28.21
N ALA A 47 -39.58 25.35 28.84
CA ALA A 47 -39.23 26.04 30.10
C ALA A 47 -37.72 26.22 30.33
N LEU A 48 -37.33 27.49 30.26
CA LEU A 48 -36.28 28.27 30.94
C LEU A 48 -35.18 27.53 31.75
N LYS A 49 -33.92 27.75 31.34
CA LYS A 49 -32.71 27.46 32.14
C LYS A 49 -32.36 28.65 33.02
N LEU A 50 -32.28 28.42 34.34
CA LEU A 50 -31.63 29.32 35.30
C LEU A 50 -30.11 29.33 35.09
N ALA A 51 -29.51 30.52 35.14
CA ALA A 51 -28.07 30.72 35.24
C ALA A 51 -27.66 30.75 36.73
N SER A 52 -26.55 30.10 37.07
CA SER A 52 -25.85 30.22 38.35
C SER A 52 -24.42 30.66 38.02
N ILE A 53 -24.07 31.95 38.17
CA ILE A 53 -23.57 32.60 39.39
C ILE A 53 -22.52 31.72 40.08
N PHE A 54 -21.25 31.78 39.63
CA PHE A 54 -20.05 31.79 40.47
C PHE A 54 -18.81 31.98 39.59
N GLN A 55 -18.20 33.17 39.65
CA GLN A 55 -16.78 33.40 39.34
C GLN A 55 -16.10 33.94 40.61
N PRO A 56 -14.80 33.66 40.81
CA PRO A 56 -14.15 33.68 42.11
C PRO A 56 -13.57 35.05 42.48
N ARG A 57 -13.60 35.37 43.78
CA ARG A 57 -12.84 36.50 44.37
C ARG A 57 -11.46 36.03 44.81
N THR A 58 -10.45 36.78 44.41
CA THR A 58 -9.06 36.76 44.87
C THR A 58 -8.93 37.32 46.30
N ALA A 59 -8.15 36.66 47.16
CA ALA A 59 -7.29 37.30 48.16
C ALA A 59 -6.33 36.26 48.77
N ALA A 60 -5.07 36.66 48.94
CA ALA A 60 -3.95 35.87 49.45
C ALA A 60 -3.88 35.90 50.99
N SER A 61 -3.35 34.83 51.60
CA SER A 61 -2.26 34.87 52.61
C SER A 61 -1.92 33.48 53.19
N THR A 62 -0.62 33.15 53.11
CA THR A 62 0.21 32.32 54.02
C THR A 62 -0.33 31.01 54.63
N SER A 63 0.24 29.87 54.20
CA SER A 63 1.22 29.06 54.97
C SER A 63 1.20 27.58 54.54
N SER A 64 2.41 27.00 54.45
CA SER A 64 2.76 25.57 54.56
C SER A 64 1.83 24.52 53.90
N SER A 65 2.31 23.89 52.83
CA SER A 65 2.54 22.44 52.75
C SER A 65 2.93 22.08 51.32
N ALA A 66 4.09 21.46 51.15
CA ALA A 66 4.48 20.83 49.90
C ALA A 66 3.57 19.61 49.66
N ASN A 67 2.40 19.86 49.09
CA ASN A 67 1.57 18.82 48.52
C ASN A 67 2.18 18.43 47.18
N GLY A 68 2.68 17.19 47.10
CA GLY A 68 3.00 16.53 45.85
C GLY A 68 1.82 16.68 44.91
N ALA A 69 1.99 17.47 43.87
CA ALA A 69 1.02 17.59 42.80
C ALA A 69 0.97 16.24 42.08
N SER A 70 -0.03 15.42 42.43
CA SER A 70 -0.49 14.34 41.57
C SER A 70 -0.97 15.00 40.28
N SER A 71 -0.07 15.15 39.31
CA SER A 71 -0.44 15.57 37.97
C SER A 71 -1.34 14.47 37.42
N SER A 72 -2.59 14.77 37.10
CA SER A 72 -3.47 13.78 36.51
C SER A 72 -2.86 13.28 35.19
N LYS A 73 -2.46 12.01 35.17
CA LYS A 73 -1.92 11.37 33.96
C LYS A 73 -3.00 11.41 32.89
N SER A 74 -2.78 12.21 31.86
CA SER A 74 -3.68 12.37 30.72
C SER A 74 -2.91 12.10 29.44
N LEU A 75 -3.59 11.52 28.45
CA LEU A 75 -3.00 11.28 27.13
C LEU A 75 -2.85 12.63 26.41
N LYS A 76 -1.62 13.05 26.17
CA LYS A 76 -1.26 14.26 25.44
C LYS A 76 -0.93 13.89 24.00
N TRP A 77 -1.48 14.64 23.05
CA TRP A 77 -1.13 14.51 21.64
C TRP A 77 -0.06 15.53 21.28
N LEU A 78 1.06 15.06 20.74
CA LEU A 78 2.12 15.89 20.18
C LEU A 78 1.76 16.29 18.74
N ASP A 79 2.60 17.14 18.16
CA ASP A 79 2.47 17.52 16.75
C ASP A 79 2.54 16.27 15.86
N PRO A 80 1.61 16.11 14.90
CA PRO A 80 1.66 14.99 13.98
C PRO A 80 2.96 14.98 13.18
N ILE A 81 3.47 13.79 12.95
CA ILE A 81 4.76 13.51 12.34
C ILE A 81 4.61 13.37 10.82
N GLY A 82 5.67 13.73 10.11
CA GLY A 82 5.78 13.62 8.66
C GLY A 82 5.32 14.88 7.91
N PRO A 83 5.71 15.03 6.63
CA PRO A 83 5.38 16.20 5.82
C PRO A 83 3.87 16.43 5.68
N ASP A 84 3.13 15.33 5.55
CA ASP A 84 1.67 15.35 5.37
C ASP A 84 0.91 15.29 6.71
N LYS A 85 1.62 15.35 7.86
CA LYS A 85 1.04 15.24 9.21
C LYS A 85 0.17 14.00 9.39
N SER A 86 0.56 12.92 8.72
CA SER A 86 -0.20 11.68 8.58
C SER A 86 0.04 10.67 9.70
N CYS A 87 1.02 10.90 10.57
CA CYS A 87 1.27 10.05 11.73
C CYS A 87 0.95 10.80 13.03
N LEU A 88 -0.06 10.36 13.77
CA LEU A 88 -0.34 10.92 15.09
C LEU A 88 0.63 10.35 16.12
N HIS A 89 1.01 11.19 17.08
CA HIS A 89 1.86 10.80 18.19
C HIS A 89 1.22 11.18 19.54
N GLY A 90 0.86 10.18 20.33
CA GLY A 90 0.30 10.33 21.68
C GLY A 90 1.27 9.88 22.76
N VAL A 91 1.22 10.52 23.92
CA VAL A 91 2.04 10.22 25.10
C VAL A 91 1.16 10.22 26.34
N TYR A 92 1.16 9.12 27.08
CA TYR A 92 0.47 9.00 28.38
C TYR A 92 1.50 8.76 29.48
N GLY A 93 1.40 9.51 30.58
CA GLY A 93 2.43 9.53 31.62
C GLY A 93 3.76 10.06 31.08
N ASP A 94 4.87 9.55 31.62
CA ASP A 94 6.23 9.93 31.23
C ASP A 94 7.01 8.68 30.75
N PRO A 95 6.84 8.24 29.48
CA PRO A 95 7.48 7.03 28.98
C PRO A 95 9.01 7.16 28.97
N THR A 96 9.67 6.28 29.71
CA THR A 96 11.13 6.24 29.80
C THR A 96 11.72 5.44 28.63
N PRO A 97 12.89 5.86 28.10
CA PRO A 97 13.69 5.06 27.19
C PRO A 97 13.98 3.65 27.75
N SER A 98 13.99 2.64 26.90
CA SER A 98 14.36 1.26 27.28
C SER A 98 14.91 0.48 26.08
N SER A 99 15.83 -0.46 26.34
CA SER A 99 16.24 -1.44 25.33
C SER A 99 15.19 -2.53 25.13
N LYS A 100 14.35 -2.78 26.14
CA LYS A 100 13.24 -3.75 26.08
C LYS A 100 11.95 -3.02 25.73
N VAL A 101 11.39 -3.29 24.56
CA VAL A 101 10.20 -2.59 24.07
C VAL A 101 9.12 -3.60 23.68
N ALA A 102 7.94 -3.42 24.26
CA ALA A 102 6.76 -4.22 23.96
C ALA A 102 5.85 -3.38 23.07
N PHE A 103 5.78 -3.75 21.80
CA PHE A 103 4.93 -3.12 20.82
C PHE A 103 3.60 -3.85 20.70
N PHE A 104 2.53 -3.10 20.56
CA PHE A 104 1.18 -3.65 20.43
C PHE A 104 0.43 -2.96 19.28
N ASP A 105 -0.31 -3.72 18.48
CA ASP A 105 -1.44 -3.16 17.75
C ASP A 105 -2.59 -2.77 18.72
N LEU A 106 -3.58 -2.02 18.23
CA LEU A 106 -4.72 -1.57 19.00
C LEU A 106 -5.98 -2.42 18.75
N ASP A 107 -6.50 -2.40 17.52
CA ASP A 107 -7.84 -2.90 17.18
C ASP A 107 -7.76 -4.37 16.77
N GLY A 108 -8.35 -5.27 17.55
CA GLY A 108 -8.18 -6.71 17.42
C GLY A 108 -7.10 -7.28 18.34
N THR A 109 -6.29 -6.42 18.95
CA THR A 109 -5.15 -6.80 19.80
C THR A 109 -5.34 -6.40 21.27
N ILE A 110 -5.42 -5.10 21.57
CA ILE A 110 -5.69 -4.61 22.94
C ILE A 110 -7.20 -4.52 23.16
N VAL A 111 -7.93 -4.01 22.18
CA VAL A 111 -9.36 -3.76 22.26
C VAL A 111 -10.09 -4.28 21.03
N ARG A 112 -11.41 -4.45 21.15
CA ARG A 112 -12.34 -4.71 20.05
C ARG A 112 -13.61 -3.87 20.19
N PRO A 113 -14.37 -3.60 19.11
CA PRO A 113 -15.67 -2.95 19.21
C PRO A 113 -16.67 -3.73 20.08
N LYS A 114 -17.58 -3.03 20.76
CA LYS A 114 -18.63 -3.68 21.56
C LYS A 114 -19.63 -4.39 20.66
N GLY A 115 -20.23 -5.46 21.18
CA GLY A 115 -21.31 -6.18 20.51
C GLY A 115 -20.88 -6.94 19.25
N GLY A 116 -19.59 -7.25 19.09
CA GLY A 116 -19.09 -8.08 17.99
C GLY A 116 -19.08 -7.39 16.62
N LYS A 117 -19.17 -6.06 16.58
CA LYS A 117 -19.05 -5.31 15.33
C LYS A 117 -17.62 -5.36 14.79
N THR A 118 -17.49 -5.26 13.47
CA THR A 118 -16.17 -5.13 12.81
C THR A 118 -15.54 -3.75 13.04
N PHE A 119 -16.36 -2.70 13.13
CA PHE A 119 -15.89 -1.32 13.31
C PHE A 119 -16.56 -0.66 14.52
N PRO A 120 -15.82 0.16 15.29
CA PRO A 120 -16.39 0.90 16.41
C PRO A 120 -17.27 2.07 15.91
N SER A 121 -18.17 2.53 16.77
CA SER A 121 -18.96 3.73 16.56
C SER A 121 -18.09 4.96 16.29
N LYS A 122 -18.52 5.79 15.33
CA LYS A 122 -17.85 7.06 15.00
C LYS A 122 -18.10 8.16 16.05
N THR A 123 -19.11 8.00 16.89
CA THR A 123 -19.58 9.03 17.83
C THR A 123 -19.53 8.59 19.29
N ASP A 124 -19.38 7.30 19.56
CA ASP A 124 -19.30 6.76 20.92
C ASP A 124 -17.86 6.39 21.25
N GLU A 125 -17.24 7.20 22.11
CA GLU A 125 -15.88 7.00 22.60
C GLU A 125 -15.72 5.79 23.53
N TYR A 126 -16.83 5.18 23.99
CA TYR A 126 -16.86 3.98 24.82
C TYR A 126 -17.23 2.71 24.05
N ASP A 127 -17.33 2.75 22.71
CA ASP A 127 -17.55 1.57 21.86
C ASP A 127 -16.25 0.75 21.72
N PHE A 128 -15.78 0.22 22.83
CA PHE A 128 -14.68 -0.73 22.92
C PHE A 128 -14.79 -1.61 24.18
N ASP A 129 -14.37 -2.85 24.05
CA ASP A 129 -14.04 -3.75 25.17
C ASP A 129 -12.58 -4.17 25.05
N PHE A 130 -11.91 -4.37 26.18
CA PHE A 130 -10.61 -5.03 26.19
C PHE A 130 -10.75 -6.46 25.66
N LEU A 131 -9.74 -6.91 24.91
CA LEU A 131 -9.70 -8.28 24.44
C LEU A 131 -9.64 -9.24 25.63
N PHE A 132 -10.26 -10.41 25.48
CA PHE A 132 -10.31 -11.45 26.52
C PHE A 132 -10.72 -10.92 27.92
N PRO A 133 -11.91 -10.28 28.05
CA PRO A 133 -12.33 -9.67 29.32
C PRO A 133 -12.48 -10.70 30.45
N THR A 134 -12.76 -11.95 30.11
CA THR A 134 -12.78 -13.10 31.02
C THR A 134 -11.75 -14.13 30.53
N PRO A 135 -10.46 -13.94 30.85
CA PRO A 135 -9.41 -14.83 30.38
C PRO A 135 -9.45 -16.16 31.16
N PRO A 136 -8.90 -17.27 30.63
CA PRO A 136 -8.85 -18.56 31.32
C PRO A 136 -8.20 -18.47 32.71
N ALA A 137 -8.61 -19.34 33.63
CA ALA A 137 -8.01 -19.41 34.96
C ALA A 137 -6.47 -19.61 34.86
N GLY A 138 -5.72 -18.80 35.61
CA GLY A 138 -4.25 -18.80 35.57
C GLY A 138 -3.62 -17.89 34.52
N THR A 139 -4.41 -17.16 33.71
CA THR A 139 -3.93 -16.15 32.77
C THR A 139 -4.28 -14.72 33.23
N LEU A 140 -3.51 -13.74 32.78
CA LEU A 140 -3.76 -12.32 33.08
C LEU A 140 -4.69 -11.71 32.04
N SER A 141 -5.52 -10.76 32.46
CA SER A 141 -6.23 -9.88 31.54
C SER A 141 -5.23 -9.05 30.72
N VAL A 142 -5.66 -8.54 29.57
CA VAL A 142 -4.83 -7.65 28.72
C VAL A 142 -4.21 -6.51 29.53
N ILE A 143 -5.02 -5.85 30.37
CA ILE A 143 -4.58 -4.73 31.22
C ILE A 143 -3.47 -5.20 32.16
N ASN A 144 -3.68 -6.30 32.89
CA ASN A 144 -2.73 -6.77 33.89
C ASN A 144 -1.46 -7.33 33.24
N ARG A 145 -1.56 -7.96 32.07
CA ARG A 145 -0.39 -8.43 31.32
C ARG A 145 0.48 -7.27 30.85
N ILE A 146 -0.11 -6.22 30.27
CA ILE A 146 0.64 -5.03 29.82
C ILE A 146 1.29 -4.32 31.02
N ARG A 147 0.56 -4.21 32.14
CA ARG A 147 1.11 -3.67 33.40
C ARG A 147 2.30 -4.47 33.90
N GLN A 148 2.20 -5.80 33.90
CA GLN A 148 3.30 -6.69 34.30
C GLN A 148 4.55 -6.45 33.44
N GLN A 149 4.42 -6.34 32.11
CA GLN A 149 5.57 -6.08 31.24
C GLN A 149 6.31 -4.80 31.62
N HIS A 150 5.56 -3.73 31.91
CA HIS A 150 6.18 -2.47 32.29
C HIS A 150 6.75 -2.52 33.72
N LEU A 151 5.94 -2.90 34.70
CA LEU A 151 6.23 -2.76 36.13
C LEU A 151 7.22 -3.83 36.64
N GLU A 152 7.12 -5.07 36.15
CA GLU A 152 7.94 -6.18 36.62
C GLU A 152 9.12 -6.47 35.69
N HIS A 153 8.95 -6.27 34.38
CA HIS A 153 9.95 -6.64 33.38
C HIS A 153 10.67 -5.44 32.72
N GLY A 154 10.27 -4.21 33.04
CA GLY A 154 10.96 -3.00 32.59
C GLY A 154 10.77 -2.66 31.10
N PHE A 155 9.72 -3.18 30.46
CA PHE A 155 9.44 -2.87 29.06
C PHE A 155 8.91 -1.44 28.90
N ALA A 156 9.40 -0.73 27.89
CA ALA A 156 8.69 0.43 27.36
C ALA A 156 7.47 -0.05 26.55
N ILE A 157 6.32 0.59 26.75
CA ILE A 157 5.07 0.21 26.09
C ILE A 157 4.79 1.16 24.91
N VAL A 158 4.65 0.59 23.71
CA VAL A 158 4.40 1.35 22.49
C VAL A 158 3.23 0.75 21.72
N VAL A 159 2.27 1.58 21.35
CA VAL A 159 1.14 1.19 20.50
C VAL A 159 1.41 1.69 19.08
N ILE A 160 1.35 0.79 18.09
CA ILE A 160 1.55 1.07 16.67
C ILE A 160 0.27 0.66 15.93
N THR A 161 -0.48 1.60 15.36
CA THR A 161 -1.80 1.30 14.80
C THR A 161 -2.08 1.95 13.44
N ASN A 162 -2.76 1.23 12.55
CA ASN A 162 -3.19 1.71 11.24
C ASN A 162 -4.62 2.28 11.34
N GLN A 163 -4.77 3.59 11.19
CA GLN A 163 -6.02 4.32 11.47
C GLN A 163 -6.52 5.15 10.27
N LYS A 164 -6.25 4.69 9.04
CA LYS A 164 -6.62 5.36 7.79
C LYS A 164 -8.10 5.78 7.78
N GLN A 165 -9.01 4.92 8.22
CA GLN A 165 -10.46 5.19 8.23
C GLN A 165 -10.85 6.34 9.19
N THR A 166 -10.07 6.59 10.25
CA THR A 166 -10.33 7.71 11.17
C THR A 166 -10.05 9.06 10.51
N ALA A 167 -9.14 9.12 9.55
CA ALA A 167 -8.80 10.32 8.79
C ALA A 167 -9.92 10.75 7.83
N TYR A 168 -10.64 9.78 7.24
CA TYR A 168 -11.76 10.03 6.31
C TYR A 168 -13.11 10.19 7.02
N SER A 169 -13.19 9.86 8.31
CA SER A 169 -14.38 10.17 9.09
C SER A 169 -14.50 11.69 9.25
N ALA A 170 -15.72 12.24 9.19
CA ALA A 170 -15.98 13.66 9.46
C ALA A 170 -15.20 14.13 10.71
N LYS A 171 -14.85 15.43 10.83
CA LYS A 171 -14.02 15.98 11.93
C LYS A 171 -14.32 15.43 13.34
N SER A 172 -15.56 14.98 13.60
CA SER A 172 -15.97 14.28 14.82
C SER A 172 -15.26 12.95 15.06
N GLY A 173 -15.04 12.09 14.07
CA GLY A 173 -14.56 10.72 14.30
C GLY A 173 -13.10 10.64 14.75
N LEU A 174 -12.22 11.52 14.25
CA LEU A 174 -10.85 11.65 14.77
C LEU A 174 -10.85 12.10 16.24
N SER A 175 -11.72 13.05 16.60
CA SER A 175 -11.88 13.52 17.97
C SER A 175 -12.39 12.41 18.88
N THR A 176 -13.42 11.67 18.46
CA THR A 176 -13.94 10.49 19.17
C THR A 176 -12.85 9.46 19.38
N TRP A 177 -12.06 9.14 18.35
CA TRP A 177 -10.96 8.16 18.46
C TRP A 177 -9.88 8.61 19.44
N LYS A 178 -9.49 9.90 19.42
CA LYS A 178 -8.52 10.45 20.39
C LYS A 178 -9.01 10.33 21.83
N LYS A 179 -10.31 10.53 22.08
CA LYS A 179 -10.92 10.35 23.40
C LYS A 179 -11.01 8.88 23.80
N LYS A 180 -11.41 8.00 22.88
CA LYS A 180 -11.37 6.54 23.07
C LYS A 180 -9.96 6.09 23.49
N MET A 181 -8.93 6.55 22.79
CA MET A 181 -7.54 6.23 23.14
C MET A 181 -7.14 6.77 24.53
N ALA A 182 -7.64 7.94 24.94
CA ALA A 182 -7.40 8.46 26.28
C ALA A 182 -8.03 7.55 27.36
N HIS A 183 -9.23 7.03 27.14
CA HIS A 183 -9.88 6.07 28.04
C HIS A 183 -9.11 4.75 28.12
N ILE A 184 -8.63 4.23 26.99
CA ILE A 184 -7.81 3.01 26.93
C ILE A 184 -6.49 3.22 27.69
N ALA A 185 -5.79 4.33 27.44
CA ALA A 185 -4.52 4.63 28.12
C ALA A 185 -4.72 4.79 29.64
N ALA A 186 -5.80 5.45 30.07
CA ALA A 186 -6.14 5.57 31.48
C ALA A 186 -6.46 4.22 32.14
N ALA A 187 -7.12 3.30 31.43
CA ALA A 187 -7.37 1.96 31.94
C ALA A 187 -6.11 1.09 32.01
N LEU A 188 -5.15 1.25 31.08
CA LEU A 188 -3.84 0.59 31.16
C LEU A 188 -2.98 1.15 32.29
N ASP A 189 -3.03 2.46 32.56
CA ASP A 189 -2.32 3.18 33.62
C ASP A 189 -0.81 2.85 33.72
N VAL A 190 -0.16 2.74 32.56
CA VAL A 190 1.31 2.66 32.45
C VAL A 190 1.78 3.72 31.45
N PRO A 191 2.99 4.30 31.64
CA PRO A 191 3.59 5.17 30.65
C PRO A 191 3.64 4.48 29.28
N LEU A 192 3.04 5.10 28.27
CA LEU A 192 3.02 4.55 26.91
C LEU A 192 3.10 5.63 25.83
N ARG A 193 3.60 5.23 24.66
CA ARG A 193 3.56 6.02 23.43
C ARG A 193 2.58 5.41 22.44
N VAL A 194 1.87 6.24 21.69
CA VAL A 194 0.95 5.82 20.63
C VAL A 194 1.40 6.44 19.31
N PHE A 195 1.65 5.62 18.30
CA PHE A 195 1.84 6.04 16.91
C PHE A 195 0.68 5.52 16.07
N ALA A 196 0.00 6.41 15.36
CA ALA A 196 -1.15 6.04 14.53
C ALA A 196 -1.04 6.61 13.11
N SER A 197 -1.02 5.72 12.11
CA SER A 197 -0.96 6.11 10.70
C SER A 197 -2.34 6.43 10.13
N LEU A 198 -2.54 7.65 9.66
CA LEU A 198 -3.77 8.17 9.06
C LEU A 198 -3.82 8.05 7.54
N ALA A 199 -2.70 7.74 6.89
CA ALA A 199 -2.60 7.62 5.43
C ALA A 199 -2.03 6.27 5.00
N ASP A 200 -1.97 6.07 3.69
CA ASP A 200 -1.29 4.94 3.05
C ASP A 200 0.10 5.37 2.56
N ASP A 201 0.99 5.62 3.51
CA ASP A 201 2.33 6.15 3.30
C ASP A 201 3.37 5.33 4.09
N THR A 202 4.58 5.86 4.27
CA THR A 202 5.68 5.18 4.97
C THR A 202 5.37 4.83 6.43
N TYR A 203 4.40 5.49 7.08
CA TYR A 203 4.00 5.22 8.45
C TYR A 203 3.05 4.04 8.58
N ARG A 204 2.33 3.67 7.51
CA ARG A 204 1.37 2.56 7.57
C ARG A 204 2.07 1.20 7.59
N LYS A 205 1.75 0.37 8.58
CA LYS A 205 2.21 -1.03 8.66
C LYS A 205 1.86 -1.77 7.36
N PRO A 206 2.78 -2.57 6.79
CA PRO A 206 3.99 -3.11 7.40
C PRO A 206 5.26 -2.25 7.30
N ARG A 207 5.15 -1.01 6.80
CA ARG A 207 6.30 -0.11 6.62
C ARG A 207 6.78 0.44 7.96
N LEU A 208 8.07 0.77 8.02
CA LEU A 208 8.77 1.09 9.27
C LEU A 208 8.77 2.57 9.66
N GLY A 209 8.00 3.45 9.01
CA GLY A 209 8.03 4.88 9.35
C GLY A 209 7.72 5.16 10.84
N MET A 210 6.77 4.44 11.45
CA MET A 210 6.48 4.58 12.89
C MET A 210 7.61 4.01 13.77
N TRP A 211 8.30 2.96 13.31
CA TRP A 211 9.47 2.38 13.99
C TRP A 211 10.65 3.36 13.97
N GLU A 212 10.99 3.87 12.79
CA GLU A 212 12.10 4.82 12.56
C GLU A 212 11.95 6.08 13.43
N GLU A 213 10.72 6.60 13.56
CA GLU A 213 10.43 7.72 14.45
C GLU A 213 10.66 7.35 15.92
N PHE A 214 10.18 6.19 16.35
CA PHE A 214 10.36 5.74 17.73
C PHE A 214 11.85 5.58 18.08
N VAL A 215 12.59 4.77 17.32
CA VAL A 215 14.01 4.47 17.61
C VAL A 215 14.89 5.70 17.40
N GLY A 216 14.60 6.52 16.38
CA GLY A 216 15.43 7.66 16.04
C GLY A 216 15.25 8.89 16.94
N LYS A 217 14.07 9.08 17.54
CA LYS A 217 13.75 10.32 18.29
C LYS A 217 13.18 10.10 19.67
N TRP A 218 12.47 8.99 19.90
CA TRP A 218 11.61 8.83 21.08
C TRP A 218 12.05 7.76 22.08
N ASN A 219 13.08 6.99 21.75
CA ASN A 219 13.71 6.03 22.66
C ASN A 219 15.02 6.57 23.30
N GLY A 220 15.23 7.89 23.30
CA GLY A 220 16.35 8.52 24.02
C GLY A 220 17.76 8.08 23.58
N GLY A 221 17.91 7.59 22.35
CA GLY A 221 19.17 7.06 21.84
C GLY A 221 19.55 5.67 22.35
N ILE A 222 18.67 5.00 23.10
CA ILE A 222 18.86 3.60 23.50
C ILE A 222 18.47 2.70 22.34
N GLU A 223 19.37 1.80 21.95
CA GLU A 223 19.09 0.79 20.94
C GLU A 223 18.09 -0.25 21.48
N VAL A 224 17.14 -0.63 20.64
CA VAL A 224 16.16 -1.67 20.96
C VAL A 224 16.82 -3.04 20.82
N ASP A 225 16.76 -3.85 21.87
CA ASP A 225 17.18 -5.24 21.82
C ASP A 225 16.11 -6.06 21.11
N SER A 226 16.36 -6.42 19.86
CA SER A 226 15.47 -7.22 19.03
C SER A 226 15.20 -8.63 19.56
N GLY A 227 16.10 -9.20 20.37
CA GLY A 227 15.94 -10.53 20.94
C GLY A 227 14.96 -10.56 22.12
N GLU A 228 14.93 -9.48 22.91
CA GLU A 228 14.04 -9.33 24.06
C GLU A 228 12.75 -8.58 23.73
N SER A 229 12.76 -7.75 22.69
CA SER A 229 11.62 -6.92 22.26
C SER A 229 10.72 -7.68 21.29
N PHE A 230 9.43 -7.34 21.30
CA PHE A 230 8.44 -8.05 20.51
C PHE A 230 7.27 -7.16 20.08
N PHE A 231 6.55 -7.62 19.07
CA PHE A 231 5.30 -7.05 18.59
C PHE A 231 4.14 -8.03 18.81
N VAL A 232 3.02 -7.55 19.36
CA VAL A 232 1.77 -8.30 19.45
C VAL A 232 0.74 -7.69 18.50
N GLY A 233 0.16 -8.51 17.62
CA GLY A 233 -0.81 -8.04 16.63
C GLY A 233 -1.70 -9.15 16.08
N ASP A 234 -2.94 -8.83 15.72
CA ASP A 234 -3.92 -9.79 15.19
C ASP A 234 -3.79 -10.00 13.68
N ALA A 235 -3.24 -9.03 12.94
CA ALA A 235 -3.03 -9.13 11.50
C ALA A 235 -1.81 -10.02 11.17
N ALA A 236 -2.00 -11.34 11.27
CA ALA A 236 -0.97 -12.36 11.13
C ALA A 236 -1.18 -13.30 9.92
N GLY A 237 -2.18 -13.06 9.07
CA GLY A 237 -2.43 -13.88 7.88
C GLY A 237 -2.97 -15.28 8.16
N ARG A 238 -3.60 -15.51 9.32
CA ARG A 238 -4.09 -16.84 9.73
C ARG A 238 -5.31 -17.26 8.91
N LYS A 239 -5.18 -18.39 8.20
CA LYS A 239 -6.26 -18.99 7.39
C LYS A 239 -7.51 -19.33 8.22
N LYS A 240 -7.32 -19.86 9.44
CA LYS A 240 -8.40 -20.28 10.35
C LYS A 240 -9.27 -19.12 10.82
N TYR A 241 -8.65 -17.96 11.07
CA TYR A 241 -9.31 -16.76 11.58
C TYR A 241 -9.77 -15.83 10.45
N ARG A 242 -9.40 -16.16 9.20
CA ARG A 242 -9.63 -15.32 8.02
C ARG A 242 -9.10 -13.91 8.25
N ASP A 243 -7.90 -13.81 8.83
CA ASP A 243 -7.23 -12.52 9.01
C ASP A 243 -7.23 -11.79 7.66
N HIS A 244 -7.77 -10.57 7.65
CA HIS A 244 -7.90 -9.80 6.42
C HIS A 244 -6.54 -9.40 5.83
N GLN A 245 -5.50 -9.38 6.68
CA GLN A 245 -4.15 -8.91 6.38
C GLN A 245 -3.13 -9.62 7.29
N ASP A 246 -1.87 -9.55 6.92
CA ASP A 246 -0.69 -10.00 7.68
C ASP A 246 0.27 -8.84 8.01
N THR A 247 -0.26 -7.62 8.07
CA THR A 247 0.53 -6.39 8.21
C THR A 247 1.30 -6.29 9.52
N ASP A 248 0.78 -6.87 10.61
CA ASP A 248 1.45 -6.81 11.91
C ASP A 248 2.64 -7.77 11.96
N LEU A 249 2.43 -8.99 11.47
CA LEU A 249 3.50 -9.98 11.33
C LEU A 249 4.61 -9.44 10.41
N LYS A 250 4.24 -8.91 9.24
CA LYS A 250 5.18 -8.31 8.31
C LYS A 250 5.92 -7.10 8.90
N TRP A 251 5.25 -6.27 9.70
CA TRP A 251 5.88 -5.14 10.39
C TRP A 251 6.95 -5.62 11.38
N ALA A 252 6.61 -6.63 12.21
CA ALA A 252 7.55 -7.21 13.16
C ALA A 252 8.76 -7.84 12.46
N LEU A 253 8.54 -8.57 11.35
CA LEU A 253 9.61 -9.14 10.53
C LEU A 253 10.51 -8.08 9.91
N ASN A 254 9.95 -6.95 9.46
CA ASN A 254 10.73 -5.81 8.95
C ASN A 254 11.57 -5.17 10.06
N ALA A 255 11.00 -5.00 11.26
CA ALA A 255 11.69 -4.43 12.42
C ALA A 255 12.68 -5.41 13.08
N GLY A 256 12.72 -6.67 12.64
CA GLY A 256 13.55 -7.72 13.22
C GLY A 256 13.12 -8.14 14.63
N LEU A 257 11.84 -8.01 14.97
CA LEU A 257 11.29 -8.31 16.30
C LEU A 257 10.66 -9.69 16.38
N GLY A 258 10.60 -10.24 17.60
CA GLY A 258 9.68 -11.35 17.91
C GLY A 258 8.23 -10.95 17.64
N PHE A 259 7.40 -11.90 17.20
CA PHE A 259 5.98 -11.66 16.92
C PHE A 259 5.07 -12.67 17.63
N TYR A 260 4.01 -12.17 18.23
CA TYR A 260 2.95 -12.96 18.84
C TYR A 260 1.58 -12.51 18.36
N THR A 261 0.67 -13.46 18.19
CA THR A 261 -0.76 -13.12 18.09
C THR A 261 -1.34 -12.81 19.48
N PRO A 262 -2.49 -12.11 19.57
CA PRO A 262 -3.11 -11.84 20.87
C PRO A 262 -3.44 -13.14 21.64
N GLU A 263 -3.85 -14.19 20.93
CA GLU A 263 -4.12 -15.49 21.51
C GLU A 263 -2.86 -16.20 22.04
N GLU A 264 -1.75 -16.13 21.30
CA GLU A 264 -0.46 -16.66 21.78
C GLU A 264 -0.01 -15.90 23.02
N TYR A 265 -0.05 -14.57 22.97
CA TYR A 265 0.52 -13.71 23.99
C TYR A 265 -0.30 -13.65 25.29
N PHE A 266 -1.61 -13.41 25.18
CA PHE A 266 -2.47 -13.21 26.35
C PHE A 266 -3.01 -14.54 26.89
N LEU A 267 -3.28 -15.52 26.03
CA LEU A 267 -3.91 -16.79 26.42
C LEU A 267 -2.95 -17.98 26.47
N GLY A 268 -1.70 -17.83 26.03
CA GLY A 268 -0.72 -18.91 26.00
C GLY A 268 -1.05 -20.01 24.98
N LYS A 269 -1.77 -19.67 23.89
CA LYS A 269 -2.03 -20.63 22.82
C LYS A 269 -0.76 -20.88 21.98
N GLY A 270 -0.76 -22.01 21.25
CA GLY A 270 0.29 -22.32 20.29
C GLY A 270 0.25 -21.41 19.07
N LYS A 271 1.39 -21.31 18.37
CA LYS A 271 1.53 -20.53 17.14
C LYS A 271 0.65 -21.08 16.02
N GLU A 272 -0.14 -20.20 15.39
CA GLU A 272 -1.10 -20.57 14.33
C GLU A 272 -0.90 -19.81 13.00
N TYR A 273 0.21 -19.09 12.84
CA TYR A 273 0.55 -18.36 11.60
C TYR A 273 1.81 -18.90 10.92
N GLU A 274 1.89 -18.71 9.61
CA GLU A 274 3.06 -19.04 8.77
C GLU A 274 3.82 -17.75 8.42
N ILE A 275 5.13 -17.85 8.18
CA ILE A 275 5.92 -16.70 7.71
C ILE A 275 5.53 -16.40 6.25
N PRO A 276 5.11 -15.17 5.91
CA PRO A 276 4.73 -14.83 4.55
C PRO A 276 5.91 -14.99 3.58
N SER A 277 5.66 -15.53 2.39
CA SER A 277 6.68 -15.62 1.35
C SER A 277 7.15 -14.22 0.92
N ARG A 278 8.42 -14.11 0.53
CA ARG A 278 8.98 -12.88 -0.04
C ARG A 278 8.88 -12.98 -1.56
N PRO A 279 8.03 -12.20 -2.25
CA PRO A 279 7.79 -12.32 -3.70
C PRO A 279 9.05 -12.35 -4.57
N TRP A 280 10.11 -11.67 -4.14
CA TRP A 280 11.38 -11.56 -4.85
C TRP A 280 12.41 -12.64 -4.47
N SER A 281 12.09 -13.55 -3.54
CA SER A 281 13.05 -14.61 -3.14
C SER A 281 13.18 -15.65 -4.26
N PRO A 282 14.37 -16.23 -4.47
CA PRO A 282 14.55 -17.30 -5.48
C PRO A 282 13.49 -18.40 -5.36
N SER A 283 13.21 -18.85 -4.13
CA SER A 283 12.17 -19.84 -3.84
C SER A 283 10.74 -19.44 -4.25
N ALA A 284 10.42 -18.15 -4.31
CA ALA A 284 9.14 -17.63 -4.77
C ALA A 284 9.09 -17.39 -6.28
N LEU A 285 10.27 -17.33 -6.93
CA LEU A 285 10.41 -17.16 -8.38
C LEU A 285 10.42 -18.50 -9.12
N VAL A 286 10.77 -19.61 -8.47
CA VAL A 286 10.65 -20.96 -9.05
C VAL A 286 9.17 -21.29 -9.23
N ALA A 287 8.74 -21.45 -10.49
CA ALA A 287 7.40 -21.98 -10.78
C ALA A 287 7.25 -23.36 -10.13
N PRO A 288 6.09 -23.70 -9.55
CA PRO A 288 5.86 -25.08 -9.09
C PRO A 288 6.14 -26.03 -10.26
N SER A 289 7.02 -27.01 -10.04
CA SER A 289 7.33 -28.06 -11.01
C SER A 289 6.03 -28.54 -11.65
N PRO A 290 5.97 -28.74 -12.98
CA PRO A 290 4.74 -29.19 -13.62
C PRO A 290 4.32 -30.49 -12.95
N SER A 291 3.23 -30.44 -12.20
CA SER A 291 2.57 -31.66 -11.74
C SER A 291 2.20 -32.41 -13.00
N LEU A 292 2.75 -33.61 -13.18
CA LEU A 292 2.50 -34.57 -14.26
C LEU A 292 1.01 -34.62 -14.65
N LYS A 293 0.58 -33.71 -15.52
CA LYS A 293 -0.71 -33.70 -16.22
C LYS A 293 -0.51 -32.97 -17.54
N GLY A 294 -0.20 -33.77 -18.56
CA GLY A 294 -0.29 -33.36 -19.96
C GLY A 294 0.99 -32.74 -20.50
N LEU A 295 1.78 -33.58 -21.16
CA LEU A 295 2.82 -33.17 -22.10
C LEU A 295 2.18 -32.37 -23.23
N VAL A 296 2.14 -31.05 -23.08
CA VAL A 296 2.14 -30.10 -24.18
C VAL A 296 3.32 -29.19 -23.88
N ALA A 297 4.34 -29.21 -24.74
CA ALA A 297 5.41 -28.22 -24.66
C ALA A 297 4.76 -26.85 -24.87
N GLU A 298 4.76 -26.02 -23.83
CA GLU A 298 4.35 -24.62 -23.92
C GLU A 298 5.31 -23.89 -24.88
N PRO A 299 4.90 -22.79 -25.55
CA PRO A 299 5.68 -22.08 -26.57
C PRO A 299 6.93 -21.35 -26.04
N GLU A 300 7.49 -21.77 -24.91
CA GLU A 300 8.71 -21.24 -24.31
C GLU A 300 9.96 -21.56 -25.15
N ASP A 301 9.90 -22.60 -26.00
CA ASP A 301 11.03 -23.08 -26.82
C ASP A 301 11.46 -22.11 -27.95
N ASP A 302 10.68 -21.06 -28.24
CA ASP A 302 11.00 -20.03 -29.26
C ASP A 302 11.56 -18.72 -28.67
N MET A 303 11.69 -18.59 -27.34
CA MET A 303 12.15 -17.33 -26.71
C MET A 303 13.61 -17.38 -26.25
N ILE A 304 14.30 -16.24 -26.37
CA ILE A 304 15.62 -16.08 -25.78
C ILE A 304 15.45 -15.47 -24.39
N THR A 305 15.78 -16.24 -23.34
CA THR A 305 15.63 -15.78 -21.94
C THR A 305 16.90 -15.07 -21.45
N VAL A 306 16.73 -13.88 -20.86
CA VAL A 306 17.79 -13.07 -20.26
C VAL A 306 17.42 -12.73 -18.81
N ASP A 307 18.34 -12.99 -17.89
CA ASP A 307 18.25 -12.55 -16.51
C ASP A 307 18.91 -11.16 -16.37
N LEU A 308 18.16 -10.19 -15.83
CA LEU A 308 18.65 -8.82 -15.66
C LEU A 308 19.74 -8.68 -14.60
N SER A 309 19.79 -9.60 -13.63
CA SER A 309 20.78 -9.57 -12.56
C SER A 309 22.18 -9.95 -13.04
N THR A 310 22.28 -10.64 -14.18
CA THR A 310 23.54 -11.09 -14.78
C THR A 310 23.92 -10.31 -16.04
N LEU A 311 23.35 -9.11 -16.23
CA LEU A 311 23.62 -8.23 -17.38
C LEU A 311 25.13 -7.99 -17.58
N ASP A 312 25.74 -8.80 -18.43
CA ASP A 312 27.08 -8.69 -18.95
C ASP A 312 27.06 -8.02 -20.34
N GLN A 313 28.23 -7.82 -20.96
CA GLN A 313 28.32 -7.25 -22.31
C GLN A 313 27.55 -8.09 -23.34
N THR A 314 27.55 -9.43 -23.19
CA THR A 314 26.86 -10.37 -24.08
C THR A 314 25.34 -10.23 -24.03
N SER A 315 24.77 -10.21 -22.83
CA SER A 315 23.33 -10.07 -22.59
C SER A 315 22.82 -8.68 -22.97
N SER A 316 23.66 -7.65 -22.76
CA SER A 316 23.37 -6.29 -23.20
C SER A 316 23.31 -6.20 -24.72
N ASN A 317 24.24 -6.84 -25.43
CA ASN A 317 24.24 -6.91 -26.90
C ASN A 317 23.03 -7.71 -27.42
N LEU A 318 22.58 -8.73 -26.70
CA LEU A 318 21.39 -9.50 -27.09
C LEU A 318 20.10 -8.67 -26.97
N ILE A 319 19.97 -7.90 -25.88
CA ILE A 319 18.83 -7.01 -25.66
C ILE A 319 18.86 -5.82 -26.63
N LEU A 320 20.00 -5.15 -26.77
CA LEU A 320 20.18 -4.03 -27.71
C LEU A 320 20.09 -4.47 -29.17
N GLY A 321 20.32 -5.75 -29.47
CA GLY A 321 20.51 -6.21 -30.84
C GLY A 321 21.88 -5.80 -31.36
N ASN A 322 22.18 -6.13 -32.61
CA ASN A 322 23.45 -5.79 -33.24
C ASN A 322 23.35 -4.37 -33.87
N PRO A 323 23.90 -3.31 -33.27
CA PRO A 323 23.70 -1.92 -33.72
C PRO A 323 24.36 -1.61 -35.08
N ASN A 324 25.17 -2.54 -35.61
CA ASN A 324 26.00 -2.35 -36.81
C ASN A 324 25.26 -2.38 -38.16
N PHE A 325 23.93 -2.30 -38.19
CA PHE A 325 23.16 -2.39 -39.43
C PHE A 325 22.34 -1.13 -39.78
N GLY A 326 22.78 0.07 -39.39
CA GLY A 326 22.52 1.35 -40.10
C GLY A 326 21.08 1.79 -40.42
N LYS A 327 20.06 0.99 -40.09
CA LYS A 327 18.64 1.24 -40.31
C LYS A 327 17.95 1.39 -38.95
N PRO A 328 17.04 2.36 -38.81
CA PRO A 328 16.27 2.54 -37.59
C PRO A 328 15.38 1.31 -37.32
N GLU A 329 15.15 1.02 -36.05
CA GLU A 329 14.25 -0.05 -35.62
C GLU A 329 13.26 0.40 -34.54
N ILE A 330 12.21 -0.40 -34.37
CA ILE A 330 11.24 -0.26 -33.30
C ILE A 330 11.43 -1.40 -32.31
N VAL A 331 11.67 -1.07 -31.05
CA VAL A 331 11.72 -2.05 -29.95
C VAL A 331 10.45 -1.92 -29.12
N LEU A 332 9.67 -2.99 -29.07
CA LEU A 332 8.40 -3.03 -28.35
C LEU A 332 8.57 -3.72 -27.00
N PHE A 333 8.36 -3.00 -25.90
CA PHE A 333 8.31 -3.62 -24.58
C PHE A 333 6.92 -4.19 -24.31
N VAL A 334 6.85 -5.39 -23.74
CA VAL A 334 5.60 -6.06 -23.33
C VAL A 334 5.76 -6.46 -21.87
N GLY A 335 4.91 -5.96 -20.97
CA GLY A 335 5.07 -6.28 -19.55
C GLY A 335 4.13 -5.51 -18.63
N ALA A 336 3.87 -6.08 -17.46
CA ALA A 336 3.00 -5.48 -16.45
C ALA A 336 3.50 -4.09 -16.00
N PRO A 337 2.61 -3.18 -15.56
CA PRO A 337 3.05 -2.02 -14.80
C PRO A 337 3.97 -2.44 -13.64
N ALA A 338 5.00 -1.63 -13.37
CA ALA A 338 6.03 -1.91 -12.36
C ALA A 338 6.91 -3.18 -12.57
N SER A 339 6.93 -3.77 -13.77
CA SER A 339 7.83 -4.89 -14.11
C SER A 339 9.29 -4.50 -14.43
N GLY A 340 9.67 -3.23 -14.29
CA GLY A 340 11.06 -2.77 -14.57
C GLY A 340 11.33 -2.27 -16.00
N LYS A 341 10.32 -2.20 -16.87
CA LYS A 341 10.47 -1.73 -18.28
C LYS A 341 11.24 -0.42 -18.43
N THR A 342 10.74 0.65 -17.82
CA THR A 342 11.38 1.97 -17.89
C THR A 342 12.79 1.98 -17.30
N HIS A 343 13.05 1.13 -16.29
CA HIS A 343 14.40 0.99 -15.74
C HIS A 343 15.36 0.38 -16.77
N LEU A 344 14.95 -0.69 -17.47
CA LEU A 344 15.74 -1.27 -18.56
C LEU A 344 15.99 -0.26 -19.69
N TYR A 345 14.99 0.55 -20.04
CA TYR A 345 15.13 1.61 -21.03
C TYR A 345 16.27 2.57 -20.67
N HIS A 346 16.25 3.13 -19.46
CA HIS A 346 17.27 4.10 -19.04
C HIS A 346 18.66 3.47 -18.92
N ARG A 347 18.74 2.18 -18.57
CA ARG A 347 20.01 1.48 -18.39
C ARG A 347 20.69 1.11 -19.70
N LEU A 348 19.94 0.64 -20.70
CA LEU A 348 20.51 0.10 -21.94
C LEU A 348 20.22 0.97 -23.17
N PHE A 349 18.96 1.37 -23.35
CA PHE A 349 18.50 1.98 -24.60
C PHE A 349 18.78 3.50 -24.67
N ALA A 350 18.67 4.21 -23.55
CA ALA A 350 18.97 5.64 -23.51
C ALA A 350 20.45 5.93 -23.80
N PRO A 351 21.46 5.23 -23.23
CA PRO A 351 22.86 5.38 -23.61
C PRO A 351 23.15 5.00 -25.06
N ALA A 352 22.34 4.10 -25.64
CA ALA A 352 22.41 3.70 -27.04
C ALA A 352 21.66 4.66 -28.00
N ASN A 353 21.22 5.83 -27.52
CA ASN A 353 20.52 6.87 -28.29
C ASN A 353 19.18 6.45 -28.91
N TYR A 354 18.46 5.49 -28.30
CA TYR A 354 17.07 5.23 -28.69
C TYR A 354 16.17 6.33 -28.13
N VAL A 355 15.12 6.68 -28.86
CA VAL A 355 14.07 7.59 -28.37
C VAL A 355 13.09 6.85 -27.47
N HIS A 356 12.72 7.47 -26.35
CA HIS A 356 11.72 6.93 -25.42
C HIS A 356 10.31 7.30 -25.90
N VAL A 357 9.51 6.31 -26.28
CA VAL A 357 8.08 6.50 -26.55
C VAL A 357 7.29 5.89 -25.41
N ASN A 358 6.66 6.74 -24.59
CA ASN A 358 5.92 6.31 -23.41
C ASN A 358 4.52 6.96 -23.36
N GLN A 359 3.48 6.14 -23.31
CA GLN A 359 2.09 6.60 -23.29
C GLN A 359 1.73 7.38 -22.02
N ASP A 360 2.39 7.15 -20.88
CA ASP A 360 2.17 7.96 -19.67
C ASP A 360 2.48 9.45 -19.94
N THR A 361 3.47 9.72 -20.79
CA THR A 361 3.85 11.09 -21.19
C THR A 361 3.00 11.62 -22.36
N LEU A 362 2.72 10.77 -23.35
CA LEU A 362 2.02 11.15 -24.58
C LEU A 362 0.49 11.08 -24.47
N ARG A 363 -0.03 10.51 -23.38
CA ARG A 363 -1.44 10.30 -23.01
C ARG A 363 -2.21 9.31 -23.89
N THR A 364 -2.12 9.43 -25.21
CA THR A 364 -2.89 8.58 -26.15
C THR A 364 -2.00 7.69 -27.00
N ARG A 365 -2.56 6.58 -27.46
CA ARG A 365 -1.84 5.60 -28.28
C ARG A 365 -1.56 6.13 -29.67
N GLU A 366 -2.49 6.90 -30.22
CA GLU A 366 -2.37 7.54 -31.53
C GLU A 366 -1.19 8.50 -31.55
N LYS A 367 -0.97 9.23 -30.45
CA LYS A 367 0.22 10.07 -30.28
C LYS A 367 1.50 9.25 -30.19
N CYS A 368 1.48 8.10 -29.51
CA CYS A 368 2.63 7.19 -29.49
C CYS A 368 2.98 6.71 -30.90
N LEU A 369 1.98 6.28 -31.69
CA LEU A 369 2.18 5.87 -33.09
C LEU A 369 2.73 7.02 -33.95
N GLY A 370 2.23 8.24 -33.76
CA GLY A 370 2.77 9.43 -34.43
C GLY A 370 4.24 9.68 -34.10
N VAL A 371 4.60 9.70 -32.81
CA VAL A 371 5.99 9.89 -32.38
C VAL A 371 6.91 8.78 -32.91
N VAL A 372 6.45 7.53 -32.94
CA VAL A 372 7.20 6.43 -33.57
C VAL A 372 7.43 6.72 -35.05
N SER A 373 6.39 7.10 -35.80
CA SER A 373 6.50 7.43 -37.22
C SER A 373 7.48 8.57 -37.48
N ASP A 374 7.39 9.65 -36.71
CA ASP A 374 8.28 10.81 -36.83
C ASP A 374 9.74 10.44 -36.51
N THR A 375 9.95 9.65 -35.46
CA THR A 375 11.28 9.21 -35.01
C THR A 375 11.97 8.35 -36.07
N ILE A 376 11.24 7.38 -36.63
CA ILE A 376 11.75 6.52 -37.70
C ILE A 376 12.03 7.32 -38.97
N SER A 377 11.17 8.29 -39.31
CA SER A 377 11.40 9.19 -40.45
C SER A 377 12.67 10.03 -40.29
N CYS A 378 13.03 10.38 -39.05
CA CYS A 378 14.30 11.01 -38.68
C CYS A 378 15.47 10.02 -38.58
N SER A 379 15.33 8.79 -39.10
CA SER A 379 16.38 7.75 -39.12
C SER A 379 16.93 7.38 -37.73
N THR A 380 16.11 7.51 -36.69
CA THR A 380 16.49 7.18 -35.31
C THR A 380 15.67 6.00 -34.80
N SER A 381 16.28 5.11 -34.02
CA SER A 381 15.58 3.98 -33.39
C SER A 381 14.79 4.42 -32.16
N CYS A 382 13.72 3.70 -31.83
CA CYS A 382 12.88 4.02 -30.68
C CYS A 382 12.45 2.79 -29.87
N VAL A 383 12.19 3.02 -28.59
CA VAL A 383 11.59 2.02 -27.70
C VAL A 383 10.20 2.47 -27.30
N VAL A 384 9.20 1.62 -27.55
CA VAL A 384 7.82 1.81 -27.11
C VAL A 384 7.64 1.15 -25.74
N ASP A 385 7.79 1.94 -24.68
CA ASP A 385 7.68 1.56 -23.26
C ASP A 385 6.22 1.70 -22.78
N ASN A 386 5.36 0.83 -23.31
CA ASN A 386 3.97 0.69 -22.89
C ASN A 386 3.73 -0.73 -22.33
N THR A 387 2.51 -0.99 -21.84
CA THR A 387 2.18 -2.33 -21.31
C THR A 387 1.98 -3.38 -22.41
N ASN A 388 1.48 -2.96 -23.59
CA ASN A 388 1.34 -3.76 -24.82
C ASN A 388 0.78 -5.19 -24.58
N ARG A 389 -0.25 -5.25 -23.73
CA ARG A 389 -0.76 -6.48 -23.10
C ARG A 389 -1.25 -7.56 -24.07
N ASP A 390 -1.94 -7.16 -25.14
CA ASP A 390 -2.69 -8.06 -26.01
C ASP A 390 -2.19 -7.97 -27.47
N ARG A 391 -2.47 -9.02 -28.25
CA ARG A 391 -2.06 -9.11 -29.67
C ARG A 391 -2.63 -7.96 -30.49
N ALA A 392 -3.85 -7.53 -30.21
CA ALA A 392 -4.51 -6.44 -30.95
C ALA A 392 -3.74 -5.12 -30.80
N THR A 393 -3.28 -4.80 -29.60
CA THR A 393 -2.48 -3.62 -29.31
C THR A 393 -1.11 -3.70 -29.99
N ARG A 394 -0.45 -4.87 -29.91
CA ARG A 394 0.86 -5.08 -30.56
C ARG A 394 0.78 -5.01 -32.08
N LYS A 395 -0.31 -5.51 -32.67
CA LYS A 395 -0.56 -5.47 -34.12
C LYS A 395 -0.47 -4.05 -34.68
N LEU A 396 -0.92 -3.03 -33.95
CA LEU A 396 -0.86 -1.64 -34.38
C LEU A 396 0.58 -1.17 -34.65
N TYR A 397 1.52 -1.54 -33.78
CA TYR A 397 2.93 -1.19 -33.95
C TYR A 397 3.61 -2.05 -35.02
N ILE A 398 3.22 -3.32 -35.14
CA ILE A 398 3.73 -4.24 -36.17
C ILE A 398 3.29 -3.77 -37.57
N ASP A 399 2.03 -3.38 -37.73
CA ASP A 399 1.53 -2.83 -38.99
C ASP A 399 2.20 -1.49 -39.32
N LEU A 400 2.44 -0.64 -38.33
CA LEU A 400 3.20 0.61 -38.51
C LEU A 400 4.63 0.33 -38.98
N ALA A 401 5.33 -0.62 -38.36
CA ALA A 401 6.68 -1.02 -38.76
C ALA A 401 6.73 -1.53 -40.21
N ARG A 402 5.73 -2.34 -40.60
CA ARG A 402 5.58 -2.83 -41.98
C ARG A 402 5.35 -1.69 -42.98
N ASN A 403 4.52 -0.72 -42.63
CA ASN A 403 4.24 0.43 -43.50
C ASN A 403 5.46 1.35 -43.67
N LEU A 404 6.32 1.43 -42.65
CA LEU A 404 7.54 2.23 -42.67
C LEU A 404 8.77 1.45 -43.18
N ASP A 405 8.61 0.17 -43.55
CA ASP A 405 9.69 -0.73 -43.99
C ASP A 405 10.87 -0.82 -42.99
N VAL A 406 10.55 -0.92 -41.69
CA VAL A 406 11.54 -1.06 -40.61
C VAL A 406 11.35 -2.32 -39.78
N SER A 407 12.43 -2.79 -39.16
CA SER A 407 12.39 -3.95 -38.26
C SER A 407 11.72 -3.61 -36.93
N ILE A 408 10.99 -4.59 -36.39
CA ILE A 408 10.37 -4.51 -35.07
C ILE A 408 10.74 -5.72 -34.22
N ARG A 409 11.31 -5.48 -33.04
CA ARG A 409 11.65 -6.53 -32.05
C ARG A 409 10.76 -6.43 -30.81
N CYS A 410 10.63 -7.54 -30.08
CA CYS A 410 9.84 -7.63 -28.87
C CYS A 410 10.72 -8.02 -27.67
N ILE A 411 10.59 -7.25 -26.58
CA ILE A 411 11.17 -7.58 -25.29
C ILE A 411 10.04 -7.80 -24.30
N TYR A 412 9.88 -9.04 -23.86
CA TYR A 412 8.82 -9.50 -22.97
C TYR A 412 9.31 -9.60 -21.54
N PHE A 413 8.76 -8.78 -20.64
CA PHE A 413 9.07 -8.78 -19.22
C PHE A 413 8.18 -9.79 -18.51
N ASP A 414 8.70 -10.98 -18.31
CA ASP A 414 8.06 -12.07 -17.58
C ASP A 414 8.37 -11.96 -16.09
N VAL A 415 7.73 -10.99 -15.45
CA VAL A 415 7.89 -10.69 -14.02
C VAL A 415 6.62 -11.10 -13.28
N PRO A 416 6.71 -11.92 -12.23
CA PRO A 416 5.53 -12.35 -11.47
C PRO A 416 4.70 -11.19 -10.93
N LYS A 417 3.38 -11.38 -10.85
CA LYS A 417 2.45 -10.37 -10.35
C LYS A 417 2.82 -9.87 -8.95
N SER A 418 3.18 -10.79 -8.06
CA SER A 418 3.58 -10.47 -6.68
C SER A 418 4.80 -9.55 -6.64
N VAL A 419 5.78 -9.76 -7.53
CA VAL A 419 6.96 -8.89 -7.70
C VAL A 419 6.55 -7.53 -8.27
N CYS A 420 5.65 -7.48 -9.25
CA CYS A 420 5.16 -6.21 -9.81
C CYS A 420 4.45 -5.36 -8.76
N VAL A 421 3.60 -5.98 -7.93
CA VAL A 421 2.93 -5.30 -6.81
C VAL A 421 3.96 -4.79 -5.79
N HIS A 422 4.93 -5.63 -5.44
CA HIS A 422 6.03 -5.25 -4.55
C HIS A 422 6.83 -4.06 -5.10
N ASN A 423 7.27 -4.12 -6.36
CA ASN A 423 7.99 -3.04 -7.04
C ASN A 423 7.18 -1.74 -7.07
N ASN A 424 5.86 -1.83 -7.29
CA ASN A 424 4.97 -0.69 -7.29
C ASN A 424 4.96 0.01 -5.92
N HIS A 425 4.82 -0.75 -4.82
CA HIS A 425 4.88 -0.19 -3.48
C HIS A 425 6.27 0.36 -3.13
N PHE A 426 7.34 -0.38 -3.43
CA PHE A 426 8.71 0.06 -3.16
C PHE A 426 9.00 1.40 -3.83
N ARG A 427 8.72 1.52 -5.14
CA ARG A 427 9.00 2.73 -5.90
C ARG A 427 8.12 3.91 -5.48
N ALA A 428 6.88 3.66 -5.06
CA ALA A 428 5.96 4.72 -4.64
C ALA A 428 6.32 5.32 -3.28
N HIS A 429 6.78 4.49 -2.33
CA HIS A 429 7.04 4.92 -0.96
C HIS A 429 8.52 5.23 -0.68
N PHE A 430 9.45 4.57 -1.38
CA PHE A 430 10.89 4.67 -1.13
C PHE A 430 11.71 5.06 -2.37
N GLY A 431 11.07 5.20 -3.53
CA GLY A 431 11.68 5.82 -4.70
C GLY A 431 11.56 7.35 -4.68
N PRO A 432 12.33 8.06 -5.52
CA PRO A 432 13.38 7.55 -6.40
C PRO A 432 14.63 7.12 -5.63
N THR A 433 15.33 6.09 -6.13
CA THR A 433 16.53 5.54 -5.48
C THR A 433 17.82 6.21 -5.94
N ASN A 434 17.76 6.98 -7.03
CA ASN A 434 18.85 7.78 -7.56
C ASN A 434 18.32 9.11 -8.13
N LYS A 435 19.22 10.06 -8.42
CA LYS A 435 18.84 11.41 -8.90
C LYS A 435 18.19 11.43 -10.29
N ASN A 436 18.37 10.38 -11.07
CA ASN A 436 17.86 10.27 -12.44
C ASN A 436 16.46 9.67 -12.50
N GLU A 437 15.97 9.12 -11.37
CA GLU A 437 14.64 8.54 -11.27
C GLU A 437 13.58 9.58 -10.91
N ILE A 438 12.42 9.45 -11.56
CA ILE A 438 11.25 10.27 -11.27
C ILE A 438 10.41 9.56 -10.19
N LYS A 439 9.95 10.32 -9.19
CA LYS A 439 9.00 9.82 -8.17
C LYS A 439 7.71 9.37 -8.85
N ARG A 440 7.30 8.13 -8.60
CA ARG A 440 6.08 7.54 -9.18
C ARG A 440 5.01 7.43 -8.10
N PRO A 441 3.73 7.75 -8.38
CA PRO A 441 2.65 7.46 -7.44
C PRO A 441 2.39 5.95 -7.37
N LEU A 442 1.74 5.51 -6.29
CA LEU A 442 1.30 4.13 -6.15
C LEU A 442 0.21 3.82 -7.18
N LEU A 443 0.42 2.82 -8.02
CA LEU A 443 -0.61 2.36 -8.95
C LEU A 443 -1.67 1.53 -8.21
N PRO A 444 -2.97 1.68 -8.53
CA PRO A 444 -4.01 0.82 -7.99
C PRO A 444 -3.76 -0.66 -8.32
N PHE A 445 -3.99 -1.56 -7.36
CA PHE A 445 -3.83 -3.01 -7.57
C PHE A 445 -4.61 -3.51 -8.80
N LYS A 446 -5.83 -2.98 -9.03
CA LYS A 446 -6.65 -3.31 -10.20
C LYS A 446 -5.94 -3.06 -11.54
N ALA A 447 -5.08 -2.03 -11.63
CA ALA A 447 -4.35 -1.70 -12.86
C ALA A 447 -3.25 -2.73 -13.16
N ILE A 448 -2.61 -3.29 -12.14
CA ILE A 448 -1.66 -4.39 -12.30
C ILE A 448 -2.43 -5.69 -12.60
N GLN A 449 -3.49 -5.96 -11.84
CA GLN A 449 -4.30 -7.18 -11.97
C GLN A 449 -4.96 -7.30 -13.35
N SER A 450 -5.48 -6.20 -13.91
CA SER A 450 -6.10 -6.21 -15.24
C SER A 450 -5.11 -6.61 -16.33
N TRP A 451 -3.85 -6.17 -16.23
CA TRP A 451 -2.81 -6.58 -17.17
C TRP A 451 -2.62 -8.11 -17.15
N PHE A 452 -2.54 -8.73 -15.97
CA PHE A 452 -2.36 -10.19 -15.86
C PHE A 452 -3.59 -10.99 -16.31
N ASN A 453 -4.80 -10.41 -16.21
CA ASN A 453 -6.02 -11.08 -16.69
C ASN A 453 -6.10 -11.08 -18.23
N ASP A 454 -5.63 -10.00 -18.85
CA ASP A 454 -5.81 -9.76 -20.28
C ASP A 454 -4.56 -10.09 -21.12
N THR A 455 -3.43 -10.41 -20.46
CA THR A 455 -2.14 -10.60 -21.14
C THR A 455 -2.17 -11.80 -22.07
N GLN A 456 -1.60 -11.62 -23.26
CA GLN A 456 -1.36 -12.67 -24.22
C GLN A 456 0.13 -12.71 -24.49
N VAL A 457 0.78 -13.83 -24.14
CA VAL A 457 2.23 -14.03 -24.31
C VAL A 457 2.62 -13.69 -25.77
N PRO A 458 3.58 -12.76 -25.98
CA PRO A 458 4.00 -12.36 -27.31
C PRO A 458 4.69 -13.49 -28.04
N GLN A 459 4.43 -13.65 -29.33
CA GLN A 459 5.03 -14.72 -30.15
C GLN A 459 5.62 -14.13 -31.42
N ARG A 460 6.74 -14.68 -31.90
CA ARG A 460 7.39 -14.25 -33.14
C ARG A 460 6.43 -14.20 -34.34
N LYS A 461 5.51 -15.18 -34.41
CA LYS A 461 4.48 -15.30 -35.45
C LYS A 461 3.50 -14.13 -35.54
N GLU A 462 3.48 -13.22 -34.57
CA GLU A 462 2.71 -11.97 -34.65
C GLU A 462 3.27 -11.02 -35.72
N GLY A 463 4.53 -11.21 -36.13
CA GLY A 463 5.21 -10.40 -37.16
C GLY A 463 6.46 -9.70 -36.67
N PHE A 464 7.10 -10.17 -35.58
CA PHE A 464 8.37 -9.63 -35.11
C PHE A 464 9.53 -10.09 -36.00
N SER A 465 10.51 -9.20 -36.21
CA SER A 465 11.66 -9.43 -37.09
C SER A 465 12.68 -10.42 -36.54
N ALA A 466 12.66 -10.66 -35.23
CA ALA A 466 13.56 -11.59 -34.52
C ALA A 466 12.78 -12.39 -33.46
N GLU A 467 13.45 -13.35 -32.83
CA GLU A 467 12.88 -14.03 -31.66
C GLU A 467 12.56 -13.06 -30.53
N VAL A 468 11.53 -13.40 -29.77
CA VAL A 468 11.13 -12.62 -28.60
C VAL A 468 12.18 -12.79 -27.51
N VAL A 469 12.68 -11.67 -26.98
CA VAL A 469 13.60 -11.69 -25.84
C VAL A 469 12.75 -11.69 -24.57
N ARG A 470 12.75 -12.79 -23.83
CA ARG A 470 12.11 -12.93 -22.52
C ARG A 470 13.06 -12.42 -21.44
N VAL A 471 12.60 -11.48 -20.65
CA VAL A 471 13.34 -10.86 -19.55
C VAL A 471 12.70 -11.29 -18.24
N VAL A 472 13.45 -12.03 -17.43
CA VAL A 472 12.99 -12.48 -16.10
C VAL A 472 13.42 -11.48 -15.02
N TRP A 473 12.75 -11.55 -13.87
CA TRP A 473 13.05 -10.69 -12.74
C TRP A 473 14.46 -10.92 -12.20
N GLY A 474 15.23 -9.84 -12.04
CA GLY A 474 16.52 -9.82 -11.38
C GLY A 474 16.71 -8.52 -10.59
N TRP A 475 17.41 -8.59 -9.45
CA TRP A 475 17.74 -7.41 -8.66
C TRP A 475 18.94 -6.66 -9.25
N ASP A 476 18.84 -5.34 -9.31
CA ASP A 476 19.94 -4.43 -9.60
C ASP A 476 19.81 -3.18 -8.72
N GLY A 477 20.92 -2.78 -8.10
CA GLY A 477 20.95 -1.68 -7.14
C GLY A 477 21.97 -1.92 -6.02
N ASP A 478 22.34 -0.85 -5.33
CA ASP A 478 23.28 -0.93 -4.22
C ASP A 478 22.72 -1.72 -3.01
N GLN A 479 23.61 -2.06 -2.09
CA GLN A 479 23.29 -2.89 -0.94
C GLN A 479 22.28 -2.23 0.01
N VAL A 480 22.32 -0.91 0.17
CA VAL A 480 21.40 -0.17 1.06
C VAL A 480 19.98 -0.17 0.48
N VAL A 481 19.86 0.05 -0.82
CA VAL A 481 18.59 -0.01 -1.55
C VAL A 481 18.05 -1.43 -1.55
N LYS A 482 18.93 -2.44 -1.65
CA LYS A 482 18.56 -3.87 -1.58
C LYS A 482 17.98 -4.24 -0.23
N GLU A 483 18.59 -3.82 0.87
CA GLU A 483 18.09 -4.07 2.22
C GLU A 483 16.69 -3.49 2.41
N ARG A 484 16.47 -2.27 1.91
CA ARG A 484 15.13 -1.67 1.92
C ARG A 484 14.16 -2.46 1.06
N TYR A 485 14.54 -2.78 -0.18
CA TYR A 485 13.70 -3.55 -1.10
C TYR A 485 13.27 -4.91 -0.53
N GLN A 486 14.11 -5.51 0.31
CA GLN A 486 13.84 -6.79 0.98
C GLN A 486 12.89 -6.70 2.18
N MET A 487 12.33 -5.52 2.48
CA MET A 487 11.24 -5.36 3.44
C MET A 487 9.88 -5.66 2.83
N TYR A 488 8.90 -6.09 3.63
CA TYR A 488 7.51 -6.17 3.21
C TYR A 488 6.88 -4.79 3.09
N TYR A 489 6.16 -4.53 2.00
CA TYR A 489 5.49 -3.24 1.76
C TYR A 489 3.97 -3.30 1.69
N HIS A 490 3.41 -4.49 1.51
CA HIS A 490 1.98 -4.77 1.37
C HIS A 490 1.66 -6.12 1.99
#